data_AF-A0A966E1W1-F1
#
_entry.id   AF-A0A966E1W1-F1
#
_cell.length_a   1.000
_cell.length_b   1.000
_cell.length_c   1.000
_cell.angle_alpha   90.00
_cell.angle_beta   90.00
_cell.angle_gamma   90.00
#
_symmetry.space_group_name_H-M   'P 1'
#
loop_
_entity.id
_entity.type
_entity.pdbx_description
1 polymer ?
#
loop_
_entity_poly.entity_id
_entity_poly.type
_entity_poly.pdbx_seq_one_letter_code
_entity_poly.pdbx_strand_id
1 'polypeptide(L)'
;MRADQHPQCRSRREEDEDHQGLSIADWDAVVAAFHELFDGLGEITQGDVGISFRSRAPDVQTGLTLRKDGRLEASMPLHGVEVKVDRVVWDVARTWIKLVGEGVSYTYRIPAELLNHRADHR
;
A
#
# COMPACT_ATOMS: atom_id res chain seq x y z
N MET A 1 12.71 10.84 -49.25
CA MET A 1 12.09 11.43 -48.05
C MET A 1 10.59 11.17 -48.09
N ARG A 2 10.07 10.31 -47.21
CA ARG A 2 8.75 10.44 -46.56
C ARG A 2 8.66 9.37 -45.47
N ALA A 3 8.32 9.85 -44.29
CA ALA A 3 8.46 9.21 -42.99
C ALA A 3 7.30 8.26 -42.66
N ASP A 4 7.61 7.37 -41.72
CA ASP A 4 6.75 6.78 -40.68
C ASP A 4 5.26 7.12 -40.69
N GLN A 5 4.46 6.06 -40.50
CA GLN A 5 3.63 5.93 -39.30
C GLN A 5 3.13 4.50 -39.10
N HIS A 6 3.69 3.85 -38.08
CA HIS A 6 3.19 2.64 -37.43
C HIS A 6 1.78 2.86 -36.85
N PRO A 7 0.87 1.88 -36.92
CA PRO A 7 -0.41 1.94 -36.22
C PRO A 7 -0.19 1.76 -34.71
N GLN A 8 -0.60 2.78 -33.94
CA GLN A 8 -0.52 2.80 -32.50
C GLN A 8 -1.33 1.66 -31.87
N CYS A 9 -0.67 0.89 -31.01
CA CYS A 9 -1.28 0.02 -30.01
C CYS A 9 -2.37 0.79 -29.26
N ARG A 10 -3.62 0.39 -29.45
CA ARG A 10 -4.72 0.78 -28.56
C ARG A 10 -4.47 0.10 -27.22
N SER A 11 -3.90 0.85 -26.28
CA SER A 11 -3.83 0.43 -24.89
C SER A 11 -5.25 0.23 -24.37
N ARG A 12 -5.47 -1.01 -23.95
CA ARG A 12 -6.53 -1.52 -23.09
C ARG A 12 -6.99 -0.43 -22.11
N ARG A 13 -8.27 -0.04 -22.17
CA ARG A 13 -8.94 0.62 -21.04
C ARG A 13 -8.94 -0.42 -19.91
N GLU A 14 -8.00 -0.28 -19.00
CA GLU A 14 -8.05 -0.97 -17.71
C GLU A 14 -9.28 -0.42 -16.98
N GLU A 15 -10.03 -1.36 -16.41
CA GLU A 15 -11.31 -1.17 -15.76
C GLU A 15 -11.16 -0.15 -14.62
N ASP A 16 -12.17 0.71 -14.47
CA ASP A 16 -12.31 1.67 -13.38
C ASP A 16 -12.37 0.93 -12.03
N GLU A 17 -11.22 0.53 -11.49
CA GLU A 17 -11.05 0.28 -10.07
C GLU A 17 -10.70 1.64 -9.44
N ASP A 18 -11.58 2.14 -8.58
CA ASP A 18 -11.36 3.38 -7.84
C ASP A 18 -10.11 3.21 -6.96
N HIS A 19 -9.01 3.81 -7.40
CA HIS A 19 -7.74 3.80 -6.68
C HIS A 19 -7.37 5.22 -6.31
N GLN A 20 -7.07 5.42 -5.02
CA GLN A 20 -6.53 6.69 -4.55
C GLN A 20 -5.01 6.56 -4.41
N GLY A 21 -4.30 7.53 -5.00
CA GLY A 21 -2.85 7.64 -4.89
C GLY A 21 -2.48 8.93 -4.18
N LEU A 22 -1.63 8.82 -3.15
CA LEU A 22 -1.06 9.97 -2.45
C LEU A 22 0.45 10.06 -2.68
N SER A 23 0.94 11.30 -2.74
CA SER A 23 2.37 11.59 -2.72
C SER A 23 2.91 11.38 -1.30
N ILE A 24 4.10 10.80 -1.16
CA ILE A 24 4.74 10.69 0.17
C ILE A 24 5.04 12.06 0.80
N ALA A 25 5.13 13.11 -0.03
CA ALA A 25 5.28 14.49 0.44
C ALA A 25 4.05 15.01 1.17
N ASP A 26 2.85 14.47 0.88
CA ASP A 26 1.60 14.80 1.56
C ASP A 26 1.41 13.92 2.80
N TRP A 27 2.37 14.00 3.72
CA TRP A 27 2.51 13.04 4.82
C TRP A 27 1.26 12.93 5.70
N ASP A 28 0.59 14.05 5.99
CA ASP A 28 -0.61 14.04 6.83
C ASP A 28 -1.76 13.27 6.16
N ALA A 29 -1.90 13.39 4.84
CA ALA A 29 -2.89 12.64 4.07
C ALA A 29 -2.52 11.14 4.01
N VAL A 30 -1.22 10.83 3.89
CA VAL A 30 -0.71 9.45 3.95
C VAL A 30 -1.00 8.82 5.30
N VAL A 31 -0.76 9.53 6.41
CA VAL A 31 -1.05 9.05 7.77
C VAL A 31 -2.54 8.79 7.96
N ALA A 32 -3.40 9.72 7.53
CA ALA A 32 -4.85 9.54 7.61
C ALA A 32 -5.31 8.29 6.85
N ALA A 33 -4.86 8.13 5.60
CA ALA A 33 -5.19 6.96 4.80
C ALA A 33 -4.62 5.65 5.38
N PHE A 34 -3.42 5.69 5.98
CA PHE A 34 -2.82 4.54 6.64
C PHE A 34 -3.63 4.10 7.86
N HIS A 35 -4.12 5.05 8.67
CA HIS A 35 -5.04 4.75 9.77
C HIS A 35 -6.33 4.11 9.26
N GLU A 36 -6.96 4.68 8.22
CA GLU A 36 -8.17 4.09 7.63
C GLU A 36 -7.93 2.69 7.05
N LEU A 37 -6.74 2.46 6.48
CA LEU A 37 -6.35 1.19 5.86
C LEU A 37 -6.06 0.09 6.88
N PHE A 38 -5.68 0.42 8.12
CA PHE A 38 -5.38 -0.57 9.15
C PHE A 38 -6.31 -0.51 10.36
N ASP A 39 -7.35 0.33 10.31
CA ASP A 39 -8.34 0.44 11.37
C ASP A 39 -8.98 -0.92 11.69
N GLY A 40 -9.02 -1.24 12.98
CA GLY A 40 -9.50 -2.51 13.51
C GLY A 40 -8.62 -3.74 13.25
N LEU A 41 -7.56 -3.65 12.43
CA LEU A 41 -6.76 -4.82 12.00
C LEU A 41 -5.58 -5.15 12.93
N GLY A 42 -5.26 -4.28 13.87
CA GLY A 42 -4.11 -4.47 14.75
C GLY A 42 -3.70 -3.22 15.51
N GLU A 43 -2.41 -3.06 15.73
CA GLU A 43 -1.83 -1.90 16.40
C GLU A 43 -1.17 -0.98 15.38
N ILE A 44 -1.48 0.32 15.49
CA ILE A 44 -0.88 1.37 14.68
C ILE A 44 -0.07 2.26 15.60
N THR A 45 1.21 2.43 15.30
CA THR A 45 2.13 3.31 16.03
C THR A 45 2.65 4.39 15.11
N GLN A 46 2.39 5.64 15.43
CA GLN A 46 2.94 6.80 14.74
C GLN A 46 4.05 7.42 15.59
N GLY A 47 5.20 7.69 14.96
CA GLY A 47 6.33 8.40 15.58
C GLY A 47 6.85 9.53 14.71
N ASP A 48 7.94 10.16 15.15
CA ASP A 48 8.50 11.33 14.47
C ASP A 48 9.02 11.02 13.06
N VAL A 49 9.44 9.78 12.82
CA VAL A 49 10.12 9.35 11.59
C VAL A 49 9.22 8.54 10.63
N GLY A 50 8.04 8.11 11.06
CA GLY A 50 7.17 7.24 10.26
C GLY A 50 5.94 6.72 11.01
N ILE A 51 5.19 5.85 10.34
CA ILE A 51 4.01 5.15 10.86
C ILE A 51 4.16 3.65 10.62
N SER A 52 3.74 2.84 11.57
CA SER A 52 3.85 1.40 11.53
C SER A 52 2.54 0.73 11.89
N PHE A 53 2.22 -0.35 11.18
CA PHE A 53 1.18 -1.32 11.51
C PHE A 53 1.81 -2.64 11.97
N ARG A 54 1.17 -3.30 12.94
CA ARG A 54 1.45 -4.68 13.33
C ARG A 54 0.14 -5.41 13.62
N SER A 55 -0.05 -6.61 13.07
CA SER A 55 -1.18 -7.48 13.40
C SER A 55 -1.08 -8.02 14.83
N ARG A 56 -2.24 -8.34 15.44
CA ARG A 56 -2.31 -8.92 16.79
C ARG A 56 -2.28 -10.44 16.72
N ALA A 57 -1.76 -11.09 17.77
CA ALA A 57 -1.94 -12.53 17.93
C ALA A 57 -3.43 -12.85 18.23
N PRO A 58 -3.96 -14.02 17.82
CA PRO A 58 -3.28 -15.17 17.20
C PRO A 58 -3.15 -15.09 15.68
N ASP A 59 -3.50 -13.96 15.06
CA ASP A 59 -3.46 -13.82 13.61
C ASP A 59 -2.03 -13.89 13.05
N VAL A 60 -1.91 -14.05 11.72
CA VAL A 60 -0.62 -14.11 11.05
C VAL A 60 0.26 -12.91 11.44
N GLN A 61 1.48 -13.18 11.89
CA GLN A 61 2.38 -12.13 12.36
C GLN A 61 2.91 -11.32 11.17
N THR A 62 2.41 -10.11 10.98
CA THR A 62 2.82 -9.23 9.89
C THR A 62 2.84 -7.78 10.33
N GLY A 63 3.67 -6.98 9.68
CA GLY A 63 3.73 -5.55 9.91
C GLY A 63 4.19 -4.79 8.67
N LEU A 64 3.90 -3.50 8.66
CA LEU A 64 4.27 -2.58 7.61
C LEU A 64 4.71 -1.28 8.26
N THR A 65 5.90 -0.79 7.94
CA THR A 65 6.41 0.50 8.39
C THR A 65 6.66 1.38 7.18
N LEU A 66 6.05 2.55 7.17
CA LEU A 66 6.28 3.59 6.17
C LEU A 66 6.97 4.78 6.84
N ARG A 67 8.08 5.22 6.28
CA ARG A 67 8.88 6.34 6.78
C ARG A 67 8.62 7.59 5.94
N LYS A 68 8.78 8.76 6.57
CA LYS A 68 8.61 10.08 5.93
C LYS A 68 9.55 10.32 4.74
N ASP A 69 10.69 9.63 4.70
CA ASP A 69 11.68 9.71 3.61
C ASP A 69 11.34 8.78 2.42
N GLY A 70 10.19 8.11 2.45
CA GLY A 70 9.75 7.19 1.41
C GLY A 70 10.34 5.79 1.53
N ARG A 71 11.06 5.46 2.62
CA ARG A 71 11.42 4.08 2.91
C ARG A 71 10.22 3.29 3.43
N LEU A 72 10.06 2.08 2.92
CA LEU A 72 9.09 1.12 3.39
C LEU A 72 9.80 -0.13 3.90
N GLU A 73 9.34 -0.65 5.03
CA GLU A 73 9.72 -1.95 5.54
C GLU A 73 8.46 -2.79 5.74
N ALA A 74 8.31 -3.88 4.99
CA ALA A 74 7.27 -4.87 5.24
C ALA A 74 7.86 -6.07 5.96
N SER A 75 7.20 -6.58 6.99
CA SER A 75 7.55 -7.83 7.66
C SER A 75 6.41 -8.83 7.53
N MET A 76 6.73 -10.00 6.98
CA MET A 76 5.92 -11.21 7.06
C MET A 76 6.78 -12.32 7.70
N PRO A 77 6.18 -13.41 8.22
CA PRO A 77 6.93 -14.46 8.92
C PRO A 77 8.00 -15.14 8.04
N LEU A 78 7.91 -15.00 6.72
CA LEU A 78 8.80 -15.67 5.78
C LEU A 78 9.79 -14.72 5.07
N HIS A 79 9.44 -13.47 4.73
CA HIS A 79 10.34 -12.51 4.09
C HIS A 79 10.03 -11.05 4.48
N GLY A 80 11.08 -10.22 4.57
CA GLY A 80 10.97 -8.77 4.68
C GLY A 80 11.43 -8.08 3.39
N VAL A 81 10.82 -6.93 3.08
CA VAL A 81 11.17 -6.12 1.90
C VAL A 81 11.44 -4.68 2.35
N GLU A 82 12.62 -4.16 2.03
CA GLU A 82 12.95 -2.74 2.18
C GLU A 82 13.11 -2.10 0.79
N VAL A 83 12.30 -1.07 0.50
CA VAL A 83 12.31 -0.37 -0.79
C VAL A 83 12.09 1.13 -0.59
N LYS A 84 12.63 1.93 -1.50
CA LYS A 84 12.33 3.37 -1.60
C LYS A 84 11.19 3.56 -2.59
N VAL A 85 10.16 4.29 -2.18
CA VAL A 85 8.94 4.48 -2.98
C VAL A 85 8.60 5.97 -3.09
N ASP A 86 8.02 6.34 -4.23
CA ASP A 86 7.64 7.72 -4.55
C ASP A 86 6.12 7.93 -4.43
N ARG A 87 5.35 6.86 -4.68
CA ARG A 87 3.89 6.87 -4.66
C ARG A 87 3.34 5.63 -3.97
N VAL A 88 2.26 5.82 -3.22
CA VAL A 88 1.49 4.75 -2.60
C VAL A 88 0.08 4.74 -3.19
N VAL A 89 -0.41 3.55 -3.53
CA VAL A 89 -1.75 3.31 -4.10
C VAL A 89 -2.41 2.23 -3.27
N TRP A 90 -3.67 2.39 -2.93
CA TRP A 90 -4.45 1.34 -2.26
C TRP A 90 -5.81 1.20 -2.93
N ASP A 91 -6.40 0.03 -2.72
CA ASP A 91 -7.74 -0.30 -3.16
C ASP A 91 -8.80 0.29 -2.21
N VAL A 92 -9.90 0.78 -2.77
CA VAL A 92 -11.05 1.30 -2.01
C VAL A 92 -11.72 0.25 -1.15
N ALA A 93 -11.69 -1.04 -1.54
CA ALA A 93 -12.15 -2.13 -0.69
C ALA A 93 -11.18 -2.43 0.48
N ARG A 94 -10.04 -1.70 0.56
CA ARG A 94 -9.05 -1.75 1.64
C ARG A 94 -8.46 -3.14 1.83
N THR A 95 -8.29 -3.88 0.74
CA THR A 95 -7.80 -5.27 0.78
C THR A 95 -6.30 -5.38 0.45
N TRP A 96 -5.72 -4.37 -0.18
CA TRP A 96 -4.31 -4.33 -0.52
C TRP A 96 -3.76 -2.91 -0.64
N ILE A 97 -2.42 -2.82 -0.59
CA ILE A 97 -1.64 -1.61 -0.82
C ILE A 97 -0.48 -1.91 -1.78
N LYS A 98 -0.32 -1.06 -2.79
CA LYS A 98 0.73 -1.10 -3.81
C LYS A 98 1.62 0.11 -3.64
N LEU A 99 2.93 -0.11 -3.68
CA LEU A 99 3.92 0.92 -3.53
C LEU A 99 4.79 0.97 -4.78
N VAL A 100 4.94 2.17 -5.32
CA VAL A 100 5.58 2.42 -6.61
C VAL A 100 6.73 3.40 -6.41
N GLY A 101 7.92 3.04 -6.86
CA GLY A 101 9.10 3.88 -6.87
C GLY A 101 9.92 3.67 -8.14
N GLU A 102 11.06 4.36 -8.23
CA GLU A 102 11.99 4.20 -9.34
C GLU A 102 12.46 2.73 -9.48
N GLY A 103 11.97 2.05 -10.52
CA GLY A 103 12.31 0.65 -10.81
C GLY A 103 11.67 -0.39 -9.87
N VAL A 104 10.77 0.01 -8.97
CA VAL A 104 10.14 -0.90 -7.99
C VAL A 104 8.62 -0.76 -7.97
N SER A 105 7.93 -1.91 -7.98
CA SER A 105 6.48 -2.00 -7.79
C SER A 105 6.19 -3.18 -6.87
N TYR A 106 5.90 -2.92 -5.61
CA TYR A 106 5.57 -3.93 -4.61
C TYR A 106 4.09 -3.88 -4.26
N THR A 107 3.45 -5.04 -4.08
CA THR A 107 2.04 -5.12 -3.64
C THR A 107 1.95 -5.98 -2.39
N TYR A 108 1.53 -5.36 -1.31
CA TYR A 108 1.18 -6.03 -0.07
C TYR A 108 -0.32 -6.30 -0.06
N ARG A 109 -0.70 -7.57 0.04
CA ARG A 109 -2.10 -8.00 0.16
C ARG A 109 -2.39 -8.33 1.61
N ILE A 110 -3.46 -7.75 2.16
CA ILE A 110 -3.88 -8.04 3.53
C ILE A 110 -4.38 -9.49 3.57
N PRO A 111 -3.86 -10.35 4.46
CA PRO A 111 -4.35 -11.71 4.65
C PRO A 111 -5.86 -11.75 4.92
N ALA A 112 -6.56 -12.70 4.31
CA ALA A 112 -8.01 -12.84 4.44
C ALA A 112 -8.47 -13.03 5.90
N GLU A 113 -7.65 -13.69 6.71
CA GLU A 113 -7.89 -13.88 8.15
C GLU A 113 -8.02 -12.54 8.90
N LEU A 114 -7.21 -11.54 8.53
CA LEU A 114 -7.29 -10.20 9.14
C LEU A 114 -8.53 -9.44 8.67
N LEU A 115 -8.93 -9.63 7.42
CA LEU A 115 -10.11 -8.95 6.86
C LEU A 115 -11.42 -9.38 7.56
N ASN A 116 -11.47 -10.58 8.14
CA ASN A 116 -12.64 -11.05 8.89
C ASN A 116 -12.93 -10.18 10.13
N HIS A 117 -11.91 -9.65 10.79
CA HIS A 117 -12.09 -8.76 11.96
C HIS A 117 -12.84 -7.47 11.62
N ARG A 118 -12.83 -7.02 10.36
CA ARG A 118 -13.61 -5.84 9.94
C ARG A 118 -15.10 -6.12 9.80
N ALA A 119 -15.47 -7.34 9.45
CA ALA A 119 -16.88 -7.72 9.31
C ALA A 119 -17.56 -7.81 10.68
N ASP A 120 -16.82 -8.17 11.72
CA ASP A 120 -17.36 -8.35 13.09
C ASP A 120 -17.64 -7.04 13.84
N HIS A 121 -17.18 -5.90 13.32
CA HIS A 121 -17.38 -4.57 13.90
C HIS A 121 -18.48 -3.73 13.24
N ARG A 122 -19.33 -4.33 12.39
CA ARG A 122 -20.40 -3.62 11.65
C ARG A 122 -21.81 -3.86 12.20
#